data_AF-A0A660PMH1-F1
#
_entry.id   AF-A0A660PMH1-F1
#
_cell.length_a   1.000
_cell.length_b   1.000
_cell.length_c   1.000
_cell.angle_alpha   90.00
_cell.angle_beta   90.00
_cell.angle_gamma   90.00
#
_symmetry.space_group_name_H-M   'P 1'
#
loop_
_entity.id
_entity.type
_entity.pdbx_description
1 polymer ?
#
loop_
_entity_poly.entity_id
_entity_poly.type
_entity_poly.pdbx_seq_one_letter_code
_entity_poly.pdbx_strand_id
1 'polypeptide(L)'
;MKKILFVLFLLPLSLLAQVHLDKSVEFKSFRPIGEQRQWTFIQKDSAIGTLQSKVVDEININGVSGYRINQKLELDYSKIGIDRKIIVKGDFFVSTDGFYLGDKKSILFNEQNEQFELSLNSKKLEGYFTRLGNEVEVVKDNFDNIFAFDNNFIDQLEIILSFSDLIVGKNIEFEYFEPQTQLESNFHGVVEKFSYKKLHTRLADSVYTINVSQPLPMTIYFSKQKKIQKIDIPSQKMKIYLDYVYDEKKIQKQQPTAPQFTIKTLLRLIPNYFLSIVFGLIGISLYIGGNYKNKQLYLIFGIGIIAFIINSFIQYPLQSSLTDRFILPAIRNGESIFLVSIIPVLTTGFVQEIIKFIAIFSVSRFFNIKANLLIIVGVVLGVAFGVSESIYLDSIIGRSQFSWNLFERAFIILYQAASGGLIGYAIINLSKRIFIVLIPLIAINSFFKYLPLFVQTQKADMELMYILLSSVSLIVVFIALILSKKK
;
A
#
# COMPACT_ATOMS: atom_id res chain seq x y z
N MET A 1 5.89 22.35 27.58
CA MET A 1 7.00 21.92 26.70
C MET A 1 7.41 20.46 26.90
N LYS A 2 7.99 20.03 28.03
CA LYS A 2 8.43 18.62 28.24
C LYS A 2 7.32 17.56 28.02
N LYS A 3 6.09 17.84 28.48
CA LYS A 3 4.94 16.93 28.31
C LYS A 3 4.48 16.77 26.83
N ILE A 4 4.60 17.80 26.00
CA ILE A 4 4.19 17.75 24.57
C ILE A 4 5.19 16.93 23.74
N LEU A 5 6.50 17.08 24.02
CA LEU A 5 7.55 16.29 23.37
C LEU A 5 7.43 14.80 23.71
N PHE A 6 7.06 14.48 24.95
CA PHE A 6 6.86 13.10 25.42
C PHE A 6 5.66 12.41 24.75
N VAL A 7 4.55 13.13 24.54
CA VAL A 7 3.37 12.60 23.82
C VAL A 7 3.68 12.36 22.34
N LEU A 8 4.46 13.25 21.68
CA LEU A 8 4.91 13.06 20.30
C LEU A 8 5.86 11.85 20.15
N PHE A 9 6.59 11.49 21.20
CA PHE A 9 7.48 10.32 21.22
C PHE A 9 6.73 9.00 21.43
N LEU A 10 5.53 9.03 22.04
CA LEU A 10 4.73 7.84 22.38
C LEU A 10 3.67 7.46 21.32
N LEU A 11 3.24 8.42 20.49
CA LEU A 11 2.32 8.18 19.37
C LEU A 11 2.71 7.04 18.39
N PRO A 12 3.98 6.80 18.03
CA PRO A 12 4.34 5.71 17.14
C PRO A 12 4.20 4.32 17.82
N LEU A 13 4.31 4.23 19.15
CA LEU A 13 4.12 2.96 19.88
C LEU A 13 2.65 2.53 19.94
N SER A 14 1.70 3.47 19.94
CA SER A 14 0.26 3.15 19.99
C SER A 14 -0.36 2.76 18.64
N LEU A 15 0.26 3.14 17.51
CA LEU A 15 -0.21 2.78 16.15
C LEU A 15 0.22 1.38 15.70
N LEU A 16 1.05 0.70 16.49
CA LEU A 16 1.38 -0.72 16.36
C LEU A 16 0.28 -1.64 16.94
N ALA A 17 -0.81 -1.08 17.49
CA ALA A 17 -1.92 -1.84 18.02
C ALA A 17 -2.80 -2.44 16.90
N GLN A 18 -2.60 -3.73 16.66
CA GLN A 18 -3.50 -4.71 16.02
C GLN A 18 -4.11 -4.30 14.66
N VAL A 19 -3.41 -4.65 13.58
CA VAL A 19 -3.98 -4.65 12.23
C VAL A 19 -4.81 -5.94 12.05
N HIS A 20 -6.12 -5.82 12.23
CA HIS A 20 -7.12 -6.87 12.02
C HIS A 20 -7.76 -6.74 10.63
N LEU A 21 -7.99 -7.86 9.93
CA LEU A 21 -8.89 -7.93 8.78
C LEU A 21 -10.08 -8.83 9.14
N ASP A 22 -11.26 -8.24 9.13
CA ASP A 22 -12.51 -8.96 9.36
C ASP A 22 -12.83 -9.92 8.21
N LYS A 23 -13.43 -11.06 8.53
CA LYS A 23 -13.99 -12.01 7.55
C LYS A 23 -15.03 -11.37 6.63
N SER A 24 -15.25 -11.98 5.47
CA SER A 24 -16.24 -11.50 4.50
C SER A 24 -17.64 -11.81 4.99
N VAL A 25 -18.58 -10.90 4.68
CA VAL A 25 -20.01 -11.13 4.92
C VAL A 25 -20.60 -11.96 3.79
N GLU A 26 -20.15 -11.74 2.56
CA GLU A 26 -20.64 -12.44 1.37
C GLU A 26 -19.55 -12.57 0.30
N PHE A 27 -19.67 -13.58 -0.57
CA PHE A 27 -18.76 -13.88 -1.67
C PHE A 27 -18.58 -12.68 -2.62
N LYS A 28 -19.70 -12.04 -3.00
CA LYS A 28 -19.74 -10.92 -3.95
C LYS A 28 -18.97 -9.69 -3.50
N SER A 29 -18.77 -9.53 -2.19
CA SER A 29 -18.04 -8.40 -1.60
C SER A 29 -16.56 -8.35 -2.01
N PHE A 30 -15.96 -9.50 -2.30
CA PHE A 30 -14.55 -9.61 -2.70
C PHE A 30 -14.35 -10.21 -4.10
N ARG A 31 -15.37 -10.89 -4.65
CA ARG A 31 -15.38 -11.51 -5.98
C ARG A 31 -16.69 -11.19 -6.72
N PRO A 32 -16.85 -9.97 -7.28
CA PRO A 32 -18.08 -9.60 -7.98
C PRO A 32 -18.22 -10.33 -9.32
N ILE A 33 -19.47 -10.49 -9.77
CA ILE A 33 -19.79 -11.05 -11.10
C ILE A 33 -19.06 -10.29 -12.20
N GLY A 34 -18.45 -11.03 -13.12
CA GLY A 34 -17.63 -10.52 -14.22
C GLY A 34 -16.15 -10.32 -13.86
N GLU A 35 -15.77 -10.42 -12.58
CA GLU A 35 -14.37 -10.37 -12.20
C GLU A 35 -13.65 -11.64 -12.66
N GLN A 36 -12.54 -11.46 -13.36
CA GLN A 36 -11.64 -12.51 -13.79
C GLN A 36 -10.27 -12.32 -13.14
N ARG A 37 -9.69 -13.39 -12.61
CA ARG A 37 -8.33 -13.42 -12.07
C ARG A 37 -7.50 -14.44 -12.84
N GLN A 38 -6.21 -14.13 -12.99
CA GLN A 38 -5.24 -15.08 -13.49
C GLN A 38 -4.06 -15.19 -12.55
N TRP A 39 -3.74 -16.42 -12.17
CA TRP A 39 -2.52 -16.75 -11.45
C TRP A 39 -1.53 -17.47 -12.37
N THR A 40 -0.26 -17.16 -12.23
CA THR A 40 0.84 -17.79 -12.98
C THR A 40 1.72 -18.60 -12.04
N PHE A 41 2.00 -19.84 -12.46
CA PHE A 41 2.79 -20.82 -11.73
C PHE A 41 4.22 -20.79 -12.27
N ILE A 42 5.19 -20.56 -11.38
CA ILE A 42 6.62 -20.50 -11.70
C ILE A 42 7.34 -21.55 -10.86
N GLN A 43 8.11 -22.42 -11.51
CA GLN A 43 8.91 -23.44 -10.85
C GLN A 43 10.31 -23.47 -11.47
N LYS A 44 11.36 -23.49 -10.63
CA LYS A 44 12.77 -23.39 -11.09
C LYS A 44 12.98 -22.24 -12.11
N ASP A 45 12.41 -21.07 -11.80
CA ASP A 45 12.46 -19.85 -12.62
C ASP A 45 11.80 -19.94 -14.02
N SER A 46 11.04 -21.00 -14.28
CA SER A 46 10.27 -21.18 -15.52
C SER A 46 8.76 -21.09 -15.25
N ALA A 47 8.03 -20.35 -16.08
CA ALA A 47 6.57 -20.26 -16.01
C ALA A 47 5.94 -21.55 -16.56
N ILE A 48 5.50 -22.42 -15.66
CA ILE A 48 4.95 -23.74 -15.99
C ILE A 48 3.47 -23.69 -16.38
N GLY A 49 2.74 -22.63 -16.04
CA GLY A 49 1.31 -22.59 -16.36
C GLY A 49 0.52 -21.48 -15.70
N THR A 50 -0.80 -21.53 -15.87
CA THR A 50 -1.73 -20.52 -15.35
C THR A 50 -3.04 -21.12 -14.85
N LEU A 51 -3.65 -20.47 -13.86
CA LEU A 51 -5.05 -20.65 -13.48
C LEU A 51 -5.82 -19.39 -13.86
N GLN A 52 -6.80 -19.51 -14.74
CA GLN A 52 -7.79 -18.47 -15.02
C GLN A 52 -9.08 -18.79 -14.28
N SER A 53 -9.69 -17.79 -13.66
CA SER A 53 -10.91 -17.96 -12.88
C SER A 53 -11.81 -16.74 -13.06
N LYS A 54 -13.05 -16.94 -13.53
CA LYS A 54 -14.04 -15.89 -13.81
C LYS A 54 -15.35 -16.17 -13.09
N VAL A 55 -15.87 -15.20 -12.36
CA VAL A 55 -17.22 -15.28 -11.79
C VAL A 55 -18.22 -14.96 -12.90
N VAL A 56 -19.06 -15.93 -13.27
CA VAL A 56 -19.91 -15.84 -14.46
C VAL A 56 -21.28 -15.24 -14.12
N ASP A 57 -22.00 -15.87 -13.19
CA ASP A 57 -23.37 -15.53 -12.82
C ASP A 57 -23.74 -16.04 -11.42
N GLU A 58 -24.90 -15.57 -10.95
CA GLU A 58 -25.60 -16.13 -9.79
C GLU A 58 -26.38 -17.37 -10.23
N ILE A 59 -26.38 -18.39 -9.39
CA ILE A 59 -27.04 -19.67 -9.64
C ILE A 59 -27.89 -20.05 -8.42
N ASN A 60 -28.80 -21.00 -8.61
CA ASN A 60 -29.53 -21.65 -7.54
C ASN A 60 -29.42 -23.16 -7.73
N ILE A 61 -28.76 -23.83 -6.78
CA ILE A 61 -28.63 -25.30 -6.76
C ILE A 61 -29.49 -25.79 -5.60
N ASN A 62 -30.58 -26.49 -5.93
CA ASN A 62 -31.45 -27.15 -4.96
C ASN A 62 -31.95 -26.23 -3.82
N GLY A 63 -32.26 -24.97 -4.15
CA GLY A 63 -32.76 -23.98 -3.20
C GLY A 63 -31.67 -23.14 -2.53
N VAL A 64 -30.39 -23.44 -2.76
CA VAL A 64 -29.25 -22.67 -2.24
C VAL A 64 -28.75 -21.70 -3.30
N SER A 65 -28.83 -20.40 -3.00
CA SER A 65 -28.26 -19.36 -3.85
C SER A 65 -26.73 -19.37 -3.79
N GLY A 66 -26.10 -19.19 -4.95
CA GLY A 66 -24.66 -19.24 -5.08
C GLY A 66 -24.14 -18.57 -6.33
N TYR A 67 -22.89 -18.84 -6.65
CA TYR A 67 -22.17 -18.28 -7.78
C TYR A 67 -21.47 -19.40 -8.56
N ARG A 68 -21.47 -19.24 -9.88
CA ARG A 68 -20.69 -20.07 -10.78
C ARG A 68 -19.35 -19.41 -11.09
N ILE A 69 -18.27 -20.14 -10.84
CA ILE A 69 -16.91 -19.73 -11.15
C ILE A 69 -16.39 -20.63 -12.27
N ASN A 70 -16.19 -20.06 -13.46
CA ASN A 70 -15.54 -20.79 -14.54
C ASN A 70 -14.02 -20.78 -14.33
N GLN A 71 -13.43 -21.97 -14.32
CA GLN A 71 -12.02 -22.19 -14.04
C GLN A 71 -11.33 -22.88 -15.22
N LYS A 72 -10.10 -22.45 -15.51
CA LYS A 72 -9.21 -23.05 -16.50
C LYS A 72 -7.79 -23.08 -15.94
N LEU A 73 -7.35 -24.27 -15.53
CA LEU A 73 -5.99 -24.55 -15.10
C LEU A 73 -5.22 -25.20 -16.26
N GLU A 74 -4.05 -24.67 -16.57
CA GLU A 74 -3.12 -25.26 -17.53
C GLU A 74 -1.73 -25.30 -16.89
N LEU A 75 -1.18 -26.51 -16.69
CA LEU A 75 0.16 -26.74 -16.17
C LEU A 75 0.94 -27.63 -17.14
N ASP A 76 2.12 -27.18 -17.54
CA ASP A 76 3.03 -27.85 -18.46
C ASP A 76 4.40 -27.96 -17.81
N TYR A 77 4.66 -29.14 -17.24
CA TYR A 77 5.91 -29.43 -16.55
C TYR A 77 7.05 -29.80 -17.50
N SER A 78 6.79 -29.95 -18.81
CA SER A 78 7.84 -30.23 -19.81
C SER A 78 8.89 -29.12 -19.82
N LYS A 79 8.46 -27.88 -19.51
CA LYS A 79 9.31 -26.69 -19.35
C LYS A 79 10.37 -26.81 -18.26
N ILE A 80 10.23 -27.77 -17.34
CA ILE A 80 11.22 -28.07 -16.29
C ILE A 80 11.76 -29.49 -16.38
N GLY A 81 11.61 -30.14 -17.54
CA GLY A 81 12.16 -31.46 -17.85
C GLY A 81 11.33 -32.64 -17.34
N ILE A 82 10.04 -32.44 -17.04
CA ILE A 82 9.12 -33.52 -16.64
C ILE A 82 8.04 -33.64 -17.71
N ASP A 83 7.96 -34.77 -18.40
CA ASP A 83 6.94 -34.99 -19.44
C ASP A 83 5.55 -35.22 -18.84
N ARG A 84 4.90 -34.12 -18.46
CA ARG A 84 3.60 -34.11 -17.80
C ARG A 84 2.87 -32.81 -18.10
N LYS A 85 1.64 -32.94 -18.61
CA LYS A 85 0.74 -31.81 -18.87
C LYS A 85 -0.62 -32.05 -18.24
N ILE A 86 -1.14 -31.03 -17.55
CA ILE A 86 -2.43 -31.07 -16.87
C ILE A 86 -3.25 -29.89 -17.39
N ILE A 87 -4.43 -30.16 -17.92
CA ILE A 87 -5.40 -29.13 -18.27
C ILE A 87 -6.71 -29.47 -17.57
N VAL A 88 -7.19 -28.57 -16.72
CA VAL A 88 -8.51 -28.70 -16.09
C VAL A 88 -9.38 -27.53 -16.54
N LYS A 89 -10.59 -27.83 -16.99
CA LYS A 89 -11.59 -26.82 -17.40
C LYS A 89 -12.92 -27.17 -16.80
N GLY A 90 -13.63 -26.19 -16.28
CA GLY A 90 -14.95 -26.46 -15.73
C GLY A 90 -15.52 -25.32 -14.92
N ASP A 91 -16.62 -25.63 -14.26
CA ASP A 91 -17.32 -24.74 -13.35
C ASP A 91 -17.17 -25.24 -11.92
N PHE A 92 -16.94 -24.30 -10.99
CA PHE A 92 -16.92 -24.50 -9.55
C PHE A 92 -18.05 -23.68 -8.93
N PHE A 93 -18.87 -24.32 -8.10
CA PHE A 93 -20.08 -23.73 -7.56
C PHE A 93 -19.93 -23.47 -6.06
N VAL A 94 -20.22 -22.23 -5.64
CA VAL A 94 -20.12 -21.80 -4.24
C VAL A 94 -21.36 -21.08 -3.76
N SER A 95 -21.71 -21.24 -2.49
CA SER A 95 -22.80 -20.49 -1.86
C SER A 95 -22.44 -19.02 -1.66
N THR A 96 -23.40 -18.21 -1.24
CA THR A 96 -23.17 -16.81 -0.84
C THR A 96 -22.14 -16.66 0.27
N ASP A 97 -22.00 -17.68 1.11
CA ASP A 97 -21.08 -17.73 2.25
C ASP A 97 -19.77 -18.45 1.90
N GLY A 98 -19.57 -18.82 0.64
CA GLY A 98 -18.35 -19.44 0.12
C GLY A 98 -18.26 -20.95 0.30
N PHE A 99 -19.29 -21.60 0.85
CA PHE A 99 -19.33 -23.06 0.99
C PHE A 99 -19.50 -23.76 -0.37
N TYR A 100 -19.00 -24.99 -0.46
CA TYR A 100 -19.02 -25.76 -1.68
C TYR A 100 -20.42 -26.26 -2.04
N LEU A 101 -20.83 -26.06 -3.31
CA LEU A 101 -22.11 -26.54 -3.83
C LEU A 101 -21.97 -27.60 -4.93
N GLY A 102 -20.76 -27.82 -5.45
CA GLY A 102 -20.51 -28.76 -6.52
C GLY A 102 -19.48 -28.29 -7.54
N ASP A 103 -19.25 -29.14 -8.54
CA ASP A 103 -18.29 -28.94 -9.60
C ASP A 103 -18.76 -29.60 -10.89
N LYS A 104 -18.34 -29.06 -12.03
CA LYS A 104 -18.43 -29.72 -13.33
C LYS A 104 -17.15 -29.47 -14.12
N LYS A 105 -16.22 -30.41 -14.10
CA LYS A 105 -14.86 -30.28 -14.65
C LYS A 105 -14.53 -31.40 -15.63
N SER A 106 -13.72 -31.05 -16.63
CA SER A 106 -12.98 -31.98 -17.49
C SER A 106 -11.49 -31.85 -17.19
N ILE A 107 -10.82 -32.98 -16.98
CA ILE A 107 -9.40 -33.08 -16.66
C ILE A 107 -8.73 -33.82 -17.80
N LEU A 108 -7.86 -33.13 -18.53
CA LEU A 108 -6.96 -33.74 -19.49
C LEU A 108 -5.59 -33.94 -18.83
N PHE A 109 -5.22 -35.20 -18.66
CA PHE A 109 -3.97 -35.62 -18.06
C PHE A 109 -3.25 -36.60 -18.99
N ASN A 110 -2.10 -36.22 -19.55
CA ASN A 110 -1.32 -37.06 -20.47
C ASN A 110 -2.20 -37.79 -21.53
N GLU A 111 -3.04 -37.03 -22.22
CA GLU A 111 -4.00 -37.49 -23.26
C GLU A 111 -5.24 -38.26 -22.75
N GLN A 112 -5.30 -38.62 -21.47
CA GLN A 112 -6.51 -39.17 -20.86
C GLN A 112 -7.46 -38.04 -20.48
N ASN A 113 -8.72 -38.17 -20.89
CA ASN A 113 -9.78 -37.21 -20.57
C ASN A 113 -10.70 -37.80 -19.51
N GLU A 114 -10.66 -37.23 -18.32
CA GLU A 114 -11.53 -37.53 -17.20
C GLU A 114 -12.56 -36.42 -17.04
N GLN A 115 -13.74 -36.77 -16.54
CA GLN A 115 -14.85 -35.87 -16.24
C GLN A 115 -15.23 -36.03 -14.79
N PHE A 116 -15.70 -34.94 -14.23
CA PHE A 116 -16.02 -34.83 -12.82
C PHE A 116 -17.23 -33.94 -12.68
N GLU A 117 -18.34 -34.49 -12.19
CA GLU A 117 -19.57 -33.72 -11.95
C GLU A 117 -20.13 -34.09 -10.60
N LEU A 118 -20.18 -33.12 -9.68
CA LEU A 118 -20.78 -33.25 -8.36
C LEU A 118 -21.75 -32.12 -8.12
N SER A 119 -22.85 -32.41 -7.44
CA SER A 119 -23.83 -31.41 -7.03
C SER A 119 -24.32 -31.67 -5.61
N LEU A 120 -24.46 -30.60 -4.84
CA LEU A 120 -25.06 -30.66 -3.51
C LEU A 120 -26.58 -30.74 -3.63
N ASN A 121 -27.16 -31.81 -3.12
CA ASN A 121 -28.59 -31.99 -2.97
C ASN A 121 -28.96 -32.09 -1.50
N SER A 122 -29.52 -31.01 -0.96
CA SER A 122 -29.82 -30.87 0.47
C SER A 122 -28.56 -30.99 1.36
N LYS A 123 -28.25 -32.21 1.84
CA LYS A 123 -27.05 -32.52 2.65
C LYS A 123 -26.26 -33.69 2.08
N LYS A 124 -26.45 -33.98 0.80
CA LYS A 124 -25.84 -35.10 0.11
C LYS A 124 -25.10 -34.55 -1.10
N LEU A 125 -23.81 -34.84 -1.18
CA LEU A 125 -23.03 -34.55 -2.37
C LEU A 125 -23.07 -35.79 -3.26
N GLU A 126 -23.64 -35.64 -4.45
CA GLU A 126 -23.84 -36.75 -5.38
C GLU A 126 -23.35 -36.40 -6.79
N GLY A 127 -22.96 -37.42 -7.54
CA GLY A 127 -22.48 -37.27 -8.91
C GLY A 127 -21.54 -38.39 -9.33
N TYR A 128 -20.55 -38.08 -10.17
CA TYR A 128 -19.62 -39.08 -10.69
C TYR A 128 -18.24 -38.50 -11.00
N PHE A 129 -17.25 -39.39 -11.07
CA PHE A 129 -15.97 -39.15 -11.76
C PHE A 129 -15.74 -40.23 -12.80
N THR A 130 -15.13 -39.88 -13.94
CA THR A 130 -14.63 -40.90 -14.87
C THR A 130 -13.19 -41.21 -14.57
N ARG A 131 -12.86 -42.50 -14.47
CA ARG A 131 -11.49 -42.98 -14.31
C ARG A 131 -11.22 -44.08 -15.32
N LEU A 132 -10.19 -43.89 -16.15
CA LEU A 132 -9.87 -44.80 -17.26
C LEU A 132 -11.09 -45.08 -18.17
N GLY A 133 -11.98 -44.09 -18.35
CA GLY A 133 -13.17 -44.18 -19.19
C GLY A 133 -14.42 -44.77 -18.53
N ASN A 134 -14.35 -45.23 -17.28
CA ASN A 134 -15.53 -45.72 -16.54
C ASN A 134 -16.03 -44.65 -15.57
N GLU A 135 -17.35 -44.44 -15.55
CA GLU A 135 -18.01 -43.63 -14.53
C GLU A 135 -18.02 -44.37 -13.19
N VAL A 136 -17.61 -43.67 -12.14
CA VAL A 136 -17.68 -44.13 -10.76
C VAL A 136 -18.55 -43.14 -10.00
N GLU A 137 -19.66 -43.63 -9.48
CA GLU A 137 -20.60 -42.85 -8.70
C GLU A 137 -19.97 -42.38 -7.39
N VAL A 138 -20.24 -41.14 -7.02
CA VAL A 138 -19.84 -40.54 -5.75
C VAL A 138 -21.09 -40.17 -4.99
N VAL A 139 -21.15 -40.66 -3.76
CA VAL A 139 -22.17 -40.29 -2.80
C VAL A 139 -21.49 -40.02 -1.46
N LYS A 140 -21.63 -38.79 -0.96
CA LYS A 140 -21.28 -38.41 0.41
C LYS A 140 -22.51 -37.86 1.13
N ASP A 141 -22.91 -38.54 2.19
CA ASP A 141 -23.99 -38.08 3.07
C ASP A 141 -23.45 -37.08 4.11
N ASN A 142 -24.36 -36.27 4.66
CA ASN A 142 -24.07 -35.24 5.68
C ASN A 142 -23.08 -34.15 5.24
N PHE A 143 -23.06 -33.82 3.95
CA PHE A 143 -22.22 -32.77 3.39
C PHE A 143 -22.94 -31.42 3.52
N ASP A 144 -22.54 -30.57 4.47
CA ASP A 144 -23.14 -29.25 4.71
C ASP A 144 -22.10 -28.27 5.26
N ASN A 145 -22.10 -27.02 4.79
CA ASN A 145 -21.22 -25.92 5.23
C ASN A 145 -19.71 -26.23 5.21
N ILE A 146 -19.25 -27.03 4.25
CA ILE A 146 -17.82 -27.35 4.06
C ILE A 146 -17.25 -26.51 2.92
N PHE A 147 -16.05 -25.96 3.12
CA PHE A 147 -15.28 -25.32 2.04
C PHE A 147 -14.62 -26.37 1.16
N ALA A 148 -14.44 -26.07 -0.13
CA ALA A 148 -13.68 -26.94 -1.03
C ALA A 148 -12.41 -26.27 -1.52
N PHE A 149 -11.32 -27.03 -1.59
CA PHE A 149 -10.04 -26.59 -2.12
C PHE A 149 -9.29 -27.76 -2.77
N ASP A 150 -9.16 -27.73 -4.08
CA ASP A 150 -8.32 -28.62 -4.87
C ASP A 150 -6.89 -28.07 -5.00
N ASN A 151 -5.91 -28.97 -5.06
CA ASN A 151 -4.52 -28.60 -5.35
C ASN A 151 -4.40 -27.78 -6.64
N ASN A 152 -3.65 -26.67 -6.58
CA ASN A 152 -3.45 -25.69 -7.65
C ASN A 152 -4.67 -24.80 -7.99
N PHE A 153 -5.81 -24.91 -7.30
CA PHE A 153 -6.95 -24.01 -7.47
C PHE A 153 -6.89 -22.86 -6.45
N ILE A 154 -6.05 -21.87 -6.75
CA ILE A 154 -5.72 -20.78 -5.82
C ILE A 154 -6.91 -19.89 -5.49
N ASP A 155 -7.86 -19.75 -6.42
CA ASP A 155 -9.11 -19.03 -6.18
C ASP A 155 -9.98 -19.69 -5.11
N GLN A 156 -9.98 -21.01 -5.01
CA GLN A 156 -10.71 -21.73 -3.97
C GLN A 156 -10.11 -21.45 -2.58
N LEU A 157 -8.79 -21.56 -2.44
CA LEU A 157 -8.09 -21.19 -1.20
C LEU A 157 -8.32 -19.72 -0.80
N GLU A 158 -8.36 -18.83 -1.79
CA GLU A 158 -8.65 -17.42 -1.58
C GLU A 158 -10.05 -17.17 -1.02
N ILE A 159 -11.06 -17.93 -1.45
CA ILE A 159 -12.42 -17.87 -0.90
C ILE A 159 -12.37 -18.21 0.59
N ILE A 160 -11.71 -19.31 0.97
CA ILE A 160 -11.65 -19.76 2.36
C ILE A 160 -10.99 -18.71 3.26
N LEU A 161 -9.83 -18.18 2.83
CA LEU A 161 -9.14 -17.13 3.57
C LEU A 161 -9.94 -15.83 3.65
N SER A 162 -10.78 -15.53 2.66
CA SER A 162 -11.64 -14.34 2.66
C SER A 162 -12.76 -14.42 3.70
N PHE A 163 -13.22 -15.63 4.04
CA PHE A 163 -14.19 -15.90 5.10
C PHE A 163 -13.54 -16.19 6.46
N SER A 164 -12.22 -16.06 6.57
CA SER A 164 -11.46 -16.17 7.82
C SER A 164 -11.10 -14.79 8.38
N ASP A 165 -11.13 -14.65 9.71
CA ASP A 165 -10.60 -13.47 10.39
C ASP A 165 -9.07 -13.53 10.42
N LEU A 166 -8.40 -12.52 9.85
CA LEU A 166 -6.94 -12.44 9.88
C LEU A 166 -6.50 -11.48 10.98
N ILE A 167 -5.82 -12.03 11.98
CA ILE A 167 -5.24 -11.31 13.11
C ILE A 167 -3.79 -11.76 13.24
N VAL A 168 -2.85 -10.82 13.23
CA VAL A 168 -1.41 -11.12 13.41
C VAL A 168 -1.19 -11.88 14.71
N GLY A 169 -0.49 -13.01 14.64
CA GLY A 169 -0.23 -13.95 15.74
C GLY A 169 -1.31 -15.02 15.95
N LYS A 170 -2.42 -15.00 15.22
CA LYS A 170 -3.51 -15.97 15.35
C LYS A 170 -3.36 -17.14 14.37
N ASN A 171 -3.75 -18.33 14.82
CA ASN A 171 -3.91 -19.51 13.97
C ASN A 171 -5.18 -19.42 13.13
N ILE A 172 -5.11 -19.98 11.94
CA ILE A 172 -6.22 -20.22 11.03
C ILE A 172 -6.30 -21.73 10.86
N GLU A 173 -7.41 -22.29 11.30
CA GLU A 173 -7.68 -23.72 11.29
C GLU A 173 -9.08 -23.95 10.73
N PHE A 174 -9.17 -24.81 9.71
CA PHE A 174 -10.44 -25.24 9.14
C PHE A 174 -10.28 -26.57 8.44
N GLU A 175 -11.39 -27.30 8.35
CA GLU A 175 -11.54 -28.48 7.52
C GLU A 175 -12.03 -28.06 6.14
N TYR A 176 -11.54 -28.74 5.10
CA TYR A 176 -12.00 -28.54 3.73
C TYR A 176 -12.07 -29.87 2.99
N PHE A 177 -12.94 -29.91 1.99
CA PHE A 177 -13.10 -31.03 1.09
C PHE A 177 -12.24 -30.83 -0.16
N GLU A 178 -11.63 -31.90 -0.65
CA GLU A 178 -10.88 -31.95 -1.91
C GLU A 178 -11.70 -32.67 -2.98
N PRO A 179 -12.46 -31.95 -3.84
CA PRO A 179 -13.31 -32.55 -4.85
C PRO A 179 -12.60 -33.59 -5.74
N GLN A 180 -11.37 -33.33 -6.19
CA GLN A 180 -10.68 -34.27 -7.08
C GLN A 180 -10.26 -35.58 -6.40
N THR A 181 -9.94 -35.55 -5.11
CA THR A 181 -9.46 -36.73 -4.36
C THR A 181 -10.55 -37.37 -3.50
N GLN A 182 -11.68 -36.70 -3.33
CA GLN A 182 -12.79 -37.08 -2.46
C GLN A 182 -12.42 -37.14 -0.96
N LEU A 183 -11.31 -36.52 -0.57
CA LEU A 183 -10.82 -36.53 0.80
C LEU A 183 -11.22 -35.25 1.55
N GLU A 184 -11.39 -35.38 2.86
CA GLU A 184 -11.41 -34.24 3.78
C GLU A 184 -10.02 -34.05 4.35
N SER A 185 -9.59 -32.80 4.39
CA SER A 185 -8.25 -32.37 4.77
C SER A 185 -8.33 -31.20 5.72
N ASN A 186 -7.28 -31.02 6.52
CA ASN A 186 -7.16 -29.90 7.43
C ASN A 186 -6.21 -28.85 6.87
N PHE A 187 -6.58 -27.59 7.06
CA PHE A 187 -5.71 -26.45 6.87
C PHE A 187 -5.26 -25.95 8.23
N HIS A 188 -3.96 -25.74 8.39
CA HIS A 188 -3.38 -25.11 9.56
C HIS A 188 -2.36 -24.07 9.10
N GLY A 189 -2.59 -22.81 9.47
CA GLY A 189 -1.65 -21.73 9.21
C GLY A 189 -1.65 -20.66 10.30
N VAL A 190 -0.59 -19.87 10.35
CA VAL A 190 -0.41 -18.79 11.31
C VAL A 190 -0.22 -17.47 10.58
N VAL A 191 -0.97 -16.44 10.96
CA VAL A 191 -0.78 -15.08 10.44
C VAL A 191 0.47 -14.49 11.11
N GLU A 192 1.64 -14.65 10.50
CA GLU A 192 2.92 -14.24 11.09
C GLU A 192 3.00 -12.72 11.26
N LYS A 193 2.67 -11.97 10.21
CA LYS A 193 2.81 -10.51 10.20
C LYS A 193 1.99 -9.85 9.10
N PHE A 194 1.77 -8.55 9.28
CA PHE A 194 1.28 -7.66 8.23
C PHE A 194 2.44 -6.76 7.77
N SER A 195 2.75 -6.77 6.48
CA SER A 195 3.92 -6.04 5.94
C SER A 195 3.66 -5.54 4.52
N TYR A 196 4.47 -4.59 4.06
CA TYR A 196 4.47 -4.16 2.67
C TYR A 196 5.42 -5.05 1.88
N LYS A 197 4.90 -5.76 0.87
CA LYS A 197 5.71 -6.66 0.04
C LYS A 197 5.55 -6.34 -1.45
N LYS A 198 6.69 -6.25 -2.14
CA LYS A 198 6.73 -6.19 -3.60
C LYS A 198 6.42 -7.59 -4.13
N LEU A 199 5.38 -7.66 -4.94
CA LEU A 199 4.89 -8.87 -5.58
C LEU A 199 5.26 -8.76 -7.07
N HIS A 200 5.55 -9.89 -7.73
CA HIS A 200 6.27 -10.03 -9.01
C HIS A 200 6.17 -8.88 -10.03
N THR A 201 4.97 -8.32 -10.22
CA THR A 201 4.65 -7.30 -11.23
C THR A 201 3.94 -6.05 -10.69
N ARG A 202 3.62 -5.97 -9.38
CA ARG A 202 2.84 -4.86 -8.79
C ARG A 202 3.70 -3.95 -7.91
N LEU A 203 3.31 -2.66 -7.83
CA LEU A 203 3.75 -1.75 -6.77
C LEU A 203 3.49 -2.42 -5.41
N ALA A 204 4.36 -2.18 -4.42
CA ALA A 204 4.28 -2.81 -3.11
C ALA A 204 2.85 -2.78 -2.55
N ASP A 205 2.31 -3.95 -2.19
CA ASP A 205 0.99 -4.07 -1.58
C ASP A 205 1.14 -4.43 -0.11
N SER A 206 0.15 -4.02 0.68
CA SER A 206 0.10 -4.32 2.10
C SER A 206 -0.57 -5.68 2.29
N VAL A 207 0.20 -6.66 2.77
CA VAL A 207 -0.20 -8.08 2.80
C VAL A 207 -0.03 -8.69 4.19
N TYR A 208 -0.95 -9.57 4.53
CA TYR A 208 -0.80 -10.55 5.59
C TYR A 208 0.06 -11.70 5.06
N THR A 209 1.14 -12.03 5.80
CA THR A 209 1.97 -13.20 5.54
C THR A 209 1.44 -14.34 6.41
N ILE A 210 0.94 -15.39 5.78
CA ILE A 210 0.37 -16.56 6.43
C ILE A 210 1.32 -17.73 6.18
N ASN A 211 1.90 -18.30 7.24
CA ASN A 211 2.71 -19.50 7.13
C ASN A 211 1.83 -20.71 7.40
N VAL A 212 1.68 -21.55 6.40
CA VAL A 212 0.83 -22.73 6.40
C VAL A 212 1.71 -23.95 6.61
N SER A 213 1.30 -24.84 7.52
CA SER A 213 1.97 -26.12 7.77
C SER A 213 1.19 -27.30 7.21
N GLN A 214 -0.12 -27.18 7.00
CA GLN A 214 -1.00 -28.22 6.43
C GLN A 214 -1.95 -27.62 5.37
N PRO A 215 -2.22 -28.32 4.25
CA PRO A 215 -1.82 -29.70 3.94
C PRO A 215 -0.33 -29.83 3.56
N LEU A 216 0.31 -28.73 3.16
CA LEU A 216 1.71 -28.70 2.81
C LEU A 216 2.34 -27.37 3.25
N PRO A 217 3.65 -27.34 3.57
CA PRO A 217 4.34 -26.12 3.94
C PRO A 217 4.31 -25.08 2.81
N MET A 218 3.68 -23.94 3.05
CA MET A 218 3.64 -22.81 2.11
C MET A 218 3.53 -21.46 2.83
N THR A 219 3.93 -20.39 2.15
CA THR A 219 3.73 -19.02 2.63
C THR A 219 2.80 -18.29 1.68
N ILE A 220 1.67 -17.80 2.20
CA ILE A 220 0.64 -17.09 1.45
C ILE A 220 0.73 -15.59 1.75
N TYR A 221 0.64 -14.75 0.71
CA TYR A 221 0.58 -13.30 0.84
C TYR A 221 -0.81 -12.81 0.45
N PHE A 222 -1.60 -12.46 1.45
CA PHE A 222 -3.00 -12.10 1.31
C PHE A 222 -3.22 -10.60 1.52
N SER A 223 -3.76 -9.89 0.54
CA SER A 223 -3.92 -8.43 0.62
C SER A 223 -5.17 -8.01 1.38
N LYS A 224 -5.23 -6.73 1.80
CA LYS A 224 -6.41 -6.13 2.44
C LYS A 224 -7.68 -6.17 1.58
N GLN A 225 -7.54 -6.28 0.26
CA GLN A 225 -8.66 -6.43 -0.68
C GLN A 225 -9.11 -7.90 -0.83
N LYS A 226 -8.68 -8.78 0.09
CA LYS A 226 -9.03 -10.20 0.12
C LYS A 226 -8.63 -10.95 -1.14
N LYS A 227 -7.35 -10.81 -1.49
CA LYS A 227 -6.76 -11.43 -2.67
C LYS A 227 -5.46 -12.12 -2.30
N ILE A 228 -5.29 -13.36 -2.76
CA ILE A 228 -3.99 -14.03 -2.72
C ILE A 228 -3.13 -13.42 -3.82
N GLN A 229 -2.13 -12.65 -3.42
CA GLN A 229 -1.23 -11.99 -4.35
C GLN A 229 -0.06 -12.90 -4.75
N LYS A 230 0.37 -13.75 -3.82
CA LYS A 230 1.49 -14.67 -4.01
C LYS A 230 1.36 -15.88 -3.09
N ILE A 231 1.83 -17.03 -3.56
CA ILE A 231 2.11 -18.20 -2.73
C ILE A 231 3.55 -18.65 -3.01
N ASP A 232 4.32 -18.94 -1.96
CA ASP A 232 5.60 -19.65 -2.03
C ASP A 232 5.41 -21.07 -1.49
N ILE A 233 5.74 -22.09 -2.29
CA ILE A 233 5.70 -23.51 -1.90
C ILE A 233 7.15 -24.06 -1.96
N PRO A 234 7.90 -24.02 -0.83
CA PRO A 234 9.32 -24.33 -0.83
C PRO A 234 9.63 -25.77 -1.24
N SER A 235 8.82 -26.74 -0.78
CA SER A 235 9.01 -28.17 -1.06
C SER A 235 8.96 -28.48 -2.57
N GLN A 236 8.21 -27.70 -3.33
CA GLN A 236 8.08 -27.85 -4.78
C GLN A 236 8.98 -26.89 -5.57
N LYS A 237 9.72 -26.00 -4.88
CA LYS A 237 10.43 -24.85 -5.50
C LYS A 237 9.49 -24.02 -6.41
N MET A 238 8.24 -23.88 -5.98
CA MET A 238 7.17 -23.26 -6.76
C MET A 238 6.77 -21.91 -6.16
N LYS A 239 6.50 -20.94 -7.03
CA LYS A 239 5.94 -19.64 -6.69
C LYS A 239 4.73 -19.40 -7.58
N ILE A 240 3.65 -18.92 -6.99
CA ILE A 240 2.42 -18.62 -7.71
C ILE A 240 2.11 -17.14 -7.52
N TYR A 241 1.82 -16.42 -8.59
CA TYR A 241 1.59 -14.97 -8.56
C TYR A 241 0.25 -14.62 -9.18
N LEU A 242 -0.46 -13.66 -8.57
CA LEU A 242 -1.63 -13.05 -9.19
C LEU A 242 -1.18 -12.01 -10.22
N ASP A 243 -1.28 -12.35 -11.50
CA ASP A 243 -0.80 -11.50 -12.59
C ASP A 243 -1.77 -10.35 -12.87
N TYR A 244 -3.04 -10.65 -13.17
CA TYR A 244 -4.05 -9.63 -13.42
C TYR A 244 -5.38 -9.92 -12.73
N VAL A 245 -6.10 -8.83 -12.45
CA VAL A 245 -7.51 -8.83 -12.08
C VAL A 245 -8.21 -8.01 -13.15
N TYR A 246 -9.01 -8.66 -13.98
CA TYR A 246 -9.82 -8.04 -14.99
C TYR A 246 -11.24 -7.84 -14.43
N ASP A 247 -11.73 -6.60 -14.47
CA ASP A 247 -13.06 -6.22 -14.00
C ASP A 247 -13.73 -5.47 -15.15
N GLU A 248 -14.61 -6.16 -15.89
CA GLU A 248 -15.28 -5.63 -17.09
C GLU A 248 -15.95 -4.27 -16.82
N LYS A 249 -16.44 -4.03 -15.59
CA LYS A 249 -17.11 -2.77 -15.21
C LYS A 249 -16.14 -1.61 -14.99
N LYS A 250 -14.85 -1.87 -14.73
CA LYS A 250 -13.84 -0.81 -14.51
C LYS A 250 -13.21 -0.28 -15.80
N ILE A 251 -13.16 -1.06 -16.87
CA ILE A 251 -12.48 -0.68 -18.11
C ILE A 251 -13.25 0.37 -18.90
N GLN A 252 -14.59 0.37 -18.84
CA GLN A 252 -15.37 1.48 -19.40
C GLN A 252 -15.10 2.83 -18.70
N LYS A 253 -14.39 2.85 -17.56
CA LYS A 253 -14.03 4.07 -16.80
C LYS A 253 -12.54 4.34 -16.69
N GLN A 254 -11.66 3.49 -17.21
CA GLN A 254 -10.20 3.60 -17.04
C GLN A 254 -9.47 3.96 -18.34
N GLN A 255 -9.81 5.10 -18.93
CA GLN A 255 -8.73 5.97 -19.42
C GLN A 255 -8.11 6.62 -18.18
N PRO A 256 -6.77 6.78 -18.09
CA PRO A 256 -6.11 7.48 -16.98
C PRO A 256 -6.47 8.96 -17.07
N THR A 257 -7.68 9.28 -16.63
CA THR A 257 -8.07 10.65 -16.34
C THR A 257 -7.40 11.00 -15.04
N ALA A 258 -6.64 12.10 -15.04
CA ALA A 258 -6.16 12.72 -13.82
C ALA A 258 -7.30 12.72 -12.79
N PRO A 259 -7.04 12.36 -11.50
CA PRO A 259 -8.09 12.20 -10.52
C PRO A 259 -9.02 13.42 -10.55
N GLN A 260 -10.26 13.22 -11.00
CA GLN A 260 -11.20 14.33 -11.14
C GLN A 260 -11.49 14.86 -9.73
N PHE A 261 -11.07 16.09 -9.48
CA PHE A 261 -11.34 16.78 -8.24
C PHE A 261 -12.87 16.83 -8.03
N THR A 262 -13.36 16.04 -7.09
CA THR A 262 -14.78 15.99 -6.73
C THR A 262 -14.94 16.63 -5.37
N ILE A 263 -15.99 17.43 -5.16
CA ILE A 263 -16.32 18.04 -3.85
C ILE A 263 -16.39 16.96 -2.75
N LYS A 264 -16.91 15.77 -3.07
CA LYS A 264 -16.95 14.62 -2.16
C LYS A 264 -15.54 14.17 -1.71
N THR A 265 -14.56 14.23 -2.59
CA THR A 265 -13.16 13.91 -2.27
C THR A 265 -12.54 14.99 -1.37
N LEU A 266 -12.81 16.27 -1.67
CA LEU A 266 -12.40 17.39 -0.80
C LEU A 266 -13.00 17.22 0.62
N LEU A 267 -14.31 16.95 0.71
CA LEU A 267 -15.01 16.77 1.98
C LEU A 267 -14.42 15.61 2.81
N ARG A 268 -14.03 14.51 2.17
CA ARG A 268 -13.40 13.36 2.84
C ARG A 268 -12.01 13.67 3.40
N LEU A 269 -11.31 14.63 2.81
CA LEU A 269 -9.98 15.06 3.21
C LEU A 269 -9.98 16.17 4.28
N ILE A 270 -11.13 16.77 4.60
CA ILE A 270 -11.26 17.82 5.62
C ILE A 270 -10.59 17.42 6.96
N PRO A 271 -10.77 16.20 7.49
CA PRO A 271 -10.13 15.83 8.75
C PRO A 271 -8.59 15.83 8.66
N ASN A 272 -8.02 15.43 7.52
CA ASN A 272 -6.58 15.48 7.31
C ASN A 272 -6.09 16.93 7.28
N TYR A 273 -6.80 17.80 6.56
CA TYR A 273 -6.46 19.22 6.49
C TYR A 273 -6.54 19.89 7.84
N PHE A 274 -7.58 19.57 8.63
CA PHE A 274 -7.72 20.02 10.00
C PHE A 274 -6.53 19.57 10.86
N LEU A 275 -6.14 18.30 10.80
CA LEU A 275 -4.99 17.78 11.55
C LEU A 275 -3.67 18.44 11.13
N SER A 276 -3.43 18.66 9.83
CA SER A 276 -2.25 19.38 9.34
C SER A 276 -2.21 20.82 9.88
N ILE A 277 -3.35 21.51 9.93
CA ILE A 277 -3.45 22.84 10.55
C ILE A 277 -3.15 22.76 12.06
N VAL A 278 -3.67 21.77 12.77
CA VAL A 278 -3.38 21.57 14.21
C VAL A 278 -1.87 21.37 14.44
N PHE A 279 -1.21 20.53 13.65
CA PHE A 279 0.25 20.37 13.74
C PHE A 279 1.01 21.64 13.38
N GLY A 280 0.51 22.41 12.41
CA GLY A 280 1.04 23.72 12.09
C GLY A 280 0.94 24.70 13.26
N LEU A 281 -0.22 24.76 13.94
CA LEU A 281 -0.43 25.58 15.12
C LEU A 281 0.49 25.15 16.28
N ILE A 282 0.69 23.84 16.48
CA ILE A 282 1.68 23.33 17.43
C ILE A 282 3.07 23.85 17.06
N GLY A 283 3.48 23.73 15.79
CA GLY A 283 4.74 24.25 15.28
C GLY A 283 4.93 25.74 15.57
N ILE A 284 3.93 26.56 15.25
CA ILE A 284 3.94 28.02 15.53
C ILE A 284 4.04 28.29 17.03
N SER A 285 3.25 27.59 17.85
CA SER A 285 3.17 27.81 19.30
C SER A 285 4.51 27.61 20.02
N LEU A 286 5.38 26.76 19.48
CA LEU A 286 6.72 26.52 20.03
C LEU A 286 7.61 27.77 19.95
N TYR A 287 7.37 28.68 19.00
CA TYR A 287 8.24 29.85 18.74
C TYR A 287 7.55 31.21 18.99
N ILE A 288 6.22 31.31 18.82
CA ILE A 288 5.52 32.60 18.83
C ILE A 288 5.50 33.27 20.23
N GLY A 289 5.49 32.48 21.31
CA GLY A 289 5.28 32.99 22.66
C GLY A 289 3.99 33.81 22.77
N GLY A 290 4.08 35.07 23.19
CA GLY A 290 2.94 36.00 23.31
C GLY A 290 2.59 36.80 22.05
N ASN A 291 3.27 36.59 20.92
CA ASN A 291 3.13 37.44 19.72
C ASN A 291 1.94 37.07 18.81
N TYR A 292 1.00 36.24 19.27
CA TYR A 292 -0.14 35.78 18.47
C TYR A 292 -1.07 36.91 18.01
N LYS A 293 -1.06 38.07 18.67
CA LYS A 293 -1.89 39.23 18.30
C LYS A 293 -1.35 40.03 17.10
N ASN A 294 -0.15 39.74 16.59
CA ASN A 294 0.42 40.49 15.49
C ASN A 294 -0.25 40.14 14.16
N LYS A 295 -1.10 41.04 13.65
CA LYS A 295 -1.85 40.87 12.39
C LYS A 295 -0.95 40.60 11.19
N GLN A 296 0.30 41.05 11.20
CA GLN A 296 1.26 40.81 10.11
C GLN A 296 1.57 39.33 9.92
N LEU A 297 1.46 38.51 10.97
CA LEU A 297 1.75 37.07 10.89
C LEU A 297 0.74 36.32 10.01
N TYR A 298 -0.52 36.76 9.97
CA TYR A 298 -1.53 36.16 9.07
C TYR A 298 -1.22 36.45 7.59
N LEU A 299 -0.75 37.67 7.29
CA LEU A 299 -0.32 38.03 5.93
C LEU A 299 0.89 37.17 5.51
N ILE A 300 1.85 36.98 6.42
CA ILE A 300 3.04 36.15 6.19
C ILE A 300 2.66 34.68 5.96
N PHE A 301 1.67 34.17 6.68
CA PHE A 301 1.13 32.83 6.45
C PHE A 301 0.59 32.69 5.02
N GLY A 302 -0.19 33.67 4.55
CA GLY A 302 -0.66 33.72 3.16
C GLY A 302 0.48 33.73 2.13
N ILE A 303 1.55 34.49 2.38
CA ILE A 303 2.75 34.50 1.53
C ILE A 303 3.43 33.12 1.49
N GLY A 304 3.46 32.39 2.61
CA GLY A 304 3.98 31.03 2.64
C GLY A 304 3.18 30.04 1.80
N ILE A 305 1.85 30.17 1.75
CA ILE A 305 1.00 29.38 0.84
C ILE A 305 1.36 29.70 -0.62
N ILE A 306 1.46 30.99 -0.97
CA ILE A 306 1.82 31.43 -2.33
C ILE A 306 3.21 30.90 -2.71
N ALA A 307 4.18 30.94 -1.80
CA ALA A 307 5.51 30.39 -2.02
C ALA A 307 5.46 28.88 -2.30
N PHE A 308 4.61 28.12 -1.60
CA PHE A 308 4.41 26.70 -1.89
C PHE A 308 3.74 26.45 -3.25
N ILE A 309 2.77 27.27 -3.65
CA ILE A 309 2.14 27.18 -4.98
C ILE A 309 3.20 27.39 -6.07
N ILE A 310 4.02 28.45 -5.94
CA ILE A 310 5.14 28.72 -6.86
C ILE A 310 6.11 27.53 -6.88
N ASN A 311 6.45 26.99 -5.71
CA ASN A 311 7.28 25.79 -5.62
C ASN A 311 6.69 24.62 -6.41
N SER A 312 5.38 24.38 -6.32
CA SER A 312 4.72 23.28 -7.05
C SER A 312 4.82 23.46 -8.57
N PHE A 313 4.67 24.69 -9.06
CA PHE A 313 4.82 25.02 -10.49
C PHE A 313 6.25 24.90 -11.02
N ILE A 314 7.26 25.13 -10.18
CA ILE A 314 8.68 25.04 -10.59
C ILE A 314 9.19 23.61 -10.43
N GLN A 315 8.93 23.01 -9.27
CA GLN A 315 9.51 21.74 -8.87
C GLN A 315 8.98 20.59 -9.72
N TYR A 316 7.67 20.53 -10.00
CA TYR A 316 7.08 19.39 -10.73
C TYR A 316 7.58 19.26 -12.18
N PRO A 317 7.55 20.33 -13.03
CA PRO A 317 8.09 20.24 -14.38
C PRO A 317 9.59 19.90 -14.40
N LEU A 318 10.34 20.45 -13.45
CA LEU A 318 11.77 20.19 -13.33
C LEU A 318 12.04 18.73 -12.96
N GLN A 319 11.33 18.18 -11.98
CA GLN A 319 11.42 16.75 -11.62
C GLN A 319 11.02 15.84 -12.78
N SER A 320 9.92 16.14 -13.49
CA SER A 320 9.49 15.37 -14.66
C SER A 320 10.57 15.36 -15.73
N SER A 321 11.09 16.55 -16.08
CA SER A 321 12.14 16.67 -17.09
C SER A 321 13.42 15.92 -16.70
N LEU A 322 13.83 15.98 -15.43
CA LEU A 322 14.98 15.23 -14.92
C LEU A 322 14.73 13.72 -14.96
N THR A 323 13.52 13.29 -14.64
CA THR A 323 13.13 11.88 -14.68
C THR A 323 13.18 11.33 -16.10
N ASP A 324 12.60 12.05 -17.06
CA ASP A 324 12.53 11.62 -18.45
C ASP A 324 13.91 11.64 -19.13
N ARG A 325 14.75 12.64 -18.82
CA ARG A 325 16.05 12.82 -19.48
C ARG A 325 17.18 12.03 -18.86
N PHE A 326 17.18 11.83 -17.54
CA PHE A 326 18.31 11.21 -16.84
C PHE A 326 17.95 9.89 -16.18
N ILE A 327 16.83 9.83 -15.45
CA ILE A 327 16.48 8.64 -14.65
C ILE A 327 16.06 7.47 -15.54
N LEU A 328 15.09 7.68 -16.43
CA LEU A 328 14.57 6.60 -17.29
C LEU A 328 15.65 6.00 -18.20
N PRO A 329 16.51 6.80 -18.87
CA PRO A 329 17.60 6.24 -19.67
C PRO A 329 18.62 5.48 -18.82
N ALA A 330 19.03 6.00 -17.66
CA ALA A 330 20.01 5.35 -16.80
C ALA A 330 19.50 4.02 -16.23
N ILE A 331 18.23 3.96 -15.81
CA ILE A 331 17.60 2.70 -15.38
C ILE A 331 17.56 1.68 -16.53
N ARG A 332 17.25 2.13 -17.76
CA ARG A 332 17.27 1.26 -18.95
C ARG A 332 18.66 0.72 -19.26
N ASN A 333 19.71 1.47 -18.92
CA ASN A 333 21.11 1.05 -19.05
C ASN A 333 21.59 0.16 -17.88
N GLY A 334 20.71 -0.22 -16.96
CA GLY A 334 21.04 -1.09 -15.83
C GLY A 334 21.69 -0.38 -14.64
N GLU A 335 21.68 0.95 -14.61
CA GLU A 335 22.23 1.71 -13.48
C GLU A 335 21.35 1.60 -12.23
N SER A 336 21.99 1.79 -11.07
CA SER A 336 21.30 1.76 -9.79
C SER A 336 20.34 2.94 -9.65
N ILE A 337 19.05 2.66 -9.49
CA ILE A 337 18.01 3.68 -9.24
C ILE A 337 18.35 4.60 -8.06
N PHE A 338 19.08 4.10 -7.06
CA PHE A 338 19.54 4.89 -5.92
C PHE A 338 20.46 6.02 -6.36
N LEU A 339 21.52 5.72 -7.11
CA LEU A 339 22.50 6.72 -7.53
C LEU A 339 21.86 7.80 -8.39
N VAL A 340 21.00 7.40 -9.33
CA VAL A 340 20.40 8.33 -10.30
C VAL A 340 19.30 9.18 -9.64
N SER A 341 18.59 8.65 -8.64
CA SER A 341 17.54 9.38 -7.92
C SER A 341 18.06 10.45 -6.95
N ILE A 342 19.38 10.51 -6.71
CA ILE A 342 19.99 11.59 -5.91
C ILE A 342 19.75 12.95 -6.58
N ILE A 343 19.87 13.02 -7.92
CA ILE A 343 19.74 14.27 -8.69
C ILE A 343 18.36 14.93 -8.50
N PRO A 344 17.22 14.29 -8.84
CA PRO A 344 15.90 14.92 -8.70
C PRO A 344 15.58 15.27 -7.24
N VAL A 345 16.07 14.47 -6.29
CA VAL A 345 15.82 14.68 -4.87
C VAL A 345 16.62 15.86 -4.33
N LEU A 346 17.89 16.00 -4.70
CA LEU A 346 18.68 17.19 -4.40
C LEU A 346 18.08 18.45 -5.03
N THR A 347 17.64 18.36 -6.28
CA THR A 347 16.94 19.47 -6.95
C THR A 347 15.70 19.88 -6.18
N THR A 348 14.96 18.91 -5.63
CA THR A 348 13.76 19.18 -4.82
C THR A 348 14.09 19.94 -3.54
N GLY A 349 15.04 19.43 -2.76
CA GLY A 349 15.45 20.10 -1.52
C GLY A 349 16.01 21.49 -1.80
N PHE A 350 16.79 21.65 -2.89
CA PHE A 350 17.32 22.93 -3.32
C PHE A 350 16.21 23.94 -3.64
N VAL A 351 15.29 23.59 -4.53
CA VAL A 351 14.21 24.50 -4.96
C VAL A 351 13.34 24.90 -3.77
N GLN A 352 12.95 23.96 -2.91
CA GLN A 352 12.11 24.24 -1.75
C GLN A 352 12.78 25.19 -0.74
N GLU A 353 14.04 24.94 -0.36
CA GLU A 353 14.73 25.80 0.62
C GLU A 353 15.04 27.19 0.05
N ILE A 354 15.39 27.28 -1.24
CA ILE A 354 15.67 28.57 -1.90
C ILE A 354 14.41 29.41 -2.02
N ILE A 355 13.26 28.83 -2.40
CA ILE A 355 11.99 29.55 -2.46
C ILE A 355 11.59 30.07 -1.07
N LYS A 356 11.74 29.25 -0.02
CA LYS A 356 11.50 29.70 1.36
C LYS A 356 12.44 30.85 1.75
N PHE A 357 13.73 30.74 1.43
CA PHE A 357 14.70 31.81 1.67
C PHE A 357 14.32 33.12 0.98
N ILE A 358 14.00 33.06 -0.32
CA ILE A 358 13.58 34.22 -1.10
C ILE A 358 12.32 34.84 -0.49
N ALA A 359 11.35 34.03 -0.09
CA ALA A 359 10.11 34.50 0.50
C ALA A 359 10.34 35.20 1.86
N ILE A 360 11.13 34.60 2.75
CA ILE A 360 11.46 35.19 4.06
C ILE A 360 12.28 36.47 3.87
N PHE A 361 13.26 36.46 2.97
CA PHE A 361 14.08 37.64 2.65
C PHE A 361 13.24 38.78 2.06
N SER A 362 12.37 38.47 1.11
CA SER A 362 11.46 39.45 0.50
C SER A 362 10.53 40.06 1.55
N VAL A 363 9.91 39.23 2.39
CA VAL A 363 9.06 39.71 3.49
C VAL A 363 9.84 40.61 4.44
N SER A 364 11.06 40.21 4.81
CA SER A 364 11.92 41.01 5.69
C SER A 364 12.19 42.41 5.13
N ARG A 365 12.40 42.50 3.81
CA ARG A 365 12.79 43.73 3.13
C ARG A 365 11.60 44.62 2.78
N PHE A 366 10.50 44.05 2.30
CA PHE A 366 9.33 44.83 1.87
C PHE A 366 8.46 45.29 3.04
N PHE A 367 8.35 44.50 4.11
CA PHE A 367 7.50 44.85 5.26
C PHE A 367 8.27 45.49 6.43
N ASN A 368 9.57 45.77 6.27
CA ASN A 368 10.44 46.35 7.31
C ASN A 368 10.28 45.64 8.68
N ILE A 369 10.27 44.30 8.65
CA ILE A 369 10.07 43.48 9.84
C ILE A 369 11.26 43.70 10.80
N LYS A 370 10.96 43.98 12.08
CA LYS A 370 11.99 44.10 13.13
C LYS A 370 12.81 42.81 13.21
N ALA A 371 14.13 42.95 13.37
CA ALA A 371 15.05 41.81 13.41
C ALA A 371 14.64 40.74 14.43
N ASN A 372 14.15 41.15 15.60
CA ASN A 372 13.68 40.22 16.64
C ASN A 372 12.44 39.40 16.24
N LEU A 373 11.69 39.77 15.21
CA LEU A 373 10.53 39.04 14.71
C LEU A 373 10.87 38.11 13.53
N LEU A 374 12.04 38.24 12.91
CA LEU A 374 12.34 37.49 11.67
C LEU A 374 12.38 35.96 11.84
N ILE A 375 12.77 35.46 13.02
CA ILE A 375 12.65 34.03 13.34
C ILE A 375 11.18 33.59 13.34
N ILE A 376 10.29 34.41 13.94
CA ILE A 376 8.85 34.12 14.00
C ILE A 376 8.25 34.19 12.59
N VAL A 377 8.64 35.18 11.78
CA VAL A 377 8.25 35.28 10.37
C VAL A 377 8.65 34.02 9.61
N GLY A 378 9.90 33.57 9.78
CA GLY A 378 10.41 32.36 9.18
C GLY A 378 9.61 31.11 9.59
N VAL A 379 9.30 30.96 10.87
CA VAL A 379 8.48 29.85 11.39
C VAL A 379 7.07 29.87 10.80
N VAL A 380 6.40 31.02 10.79
CA VAL A 380 5.02 31.13 10.28
C VAL A 380 4.97 30.82 8.78
N LEU A 381 5.93 31.34 8.02
CA LEU A 381 6.06 31.07 6.58
C LEU A 381 6.36 29.58 6.34
N GLY A 382 7.29 29.01 7.10
CA GLY A 382 7.63 27.58 7.04
C GLY A 382 6.45 26.67 7.39
N VAL A 383 5.65 27.02 8.39
CA VAL A 383 4.42 26.28 8.74
C VAL A 383 3.41 26.37 7.60
N ALA A 384 3.16 27.56 7.04
CA ALA A 384 2.27 27.70 5.89
C ALA A 384 2.72 26.83 4.70
N PHE A 385 4.04 26.81 4.45
CA PHE A 385 4.64 25.96 3.42
C PHE A 385 4.41 24.48 3.70
N GLY A 386 4.70 24.01 4.91
CA GLY A 386 4.54 22.60 5.30
C GLY A 386 3.09 22.13 5.36
N VAL A 387 2.16 22.99 5.82
CA VAL A 387 0.73 22.68 5.80
C VAL A 387 0.23 22.55 4.37
N SER A 388 0.63 23.47 3.49
CA SER A 388 0.27 23.44 2.07
C SER A 388 0.84 22.19 1.38
N GLU A 389 2.10 21.85 1.68
CA GLU A 389 2.74 20.63 1.22
C GLU A 389 2.00 19.37 1.67
N SER A 390 1.59 19.32 2.94
CA SER A 390 0.81 18.20 3.47
C SER A 390 -0.52 18.04 2.75
N ILE A 391 -1.26 19.15 2.59
CA ILE A 391 -2.56 19.16 1.91
C ILE A 391 -2.41 18.70 0.46
N TYR A 392 -1.39 19.19 -0.24
CA TYR A 392 -1.08 18.81 -1.61
C TYR A 392 -0.80 17.30 -1.73
N LEU A 393 0.08 16.77 -0.87
CA LEU A 393 0.43 15.35 -0.90
C LEU A 393 -0.77 14.44 -0.55
N ASP A 394 -1.64 14.86 0.38
CA ASP A 394 -2.83 14.09 0.74
C ASP A 394 -3.88 14.08 -0.38
N SER A 395 -3.96 15.16 -1.16
CA SER A 395 -4.89 15.27 -2.30
C SER A 395 -4.57 14.30 -3.45
N ILE A 396 -3.30 13.96 -3.64
CA ILE A 396 -2.84 13.04 -4.69
C ILE A 396 -3.04 11.59 -4.27
N ILE A 397 -2.86 11.30 -2.98
CA ILE A 397 -2.63 9.94 -2.50
C ILE A 397 -3.91 9.31 -1.88
N GLY A 398 -4.90 10.11 -1.46
CA GLY A 398 -6.25 9.63 -1.10
C GLY A 398 -6.29 8.54 -0.01
N ARG A 399 -5.68 8.80 1.17
CA ARG A 399 -5.47 7.79 2.23
C ARG A 399 -6.23 8.04 3.54
N SER A 400 -6.25 7.02 4.41
CA SER A 400 -6.97 7.04 5.70
C SER A 400 -6.42 8.07 6.68
N GLN A 401 -7.31 8.59 7.54
CA GLN A 401 -7.10 9.76 8.39
C GLN A 401 -6.16 9.52 9.58
N PHE A 402 -6.06 8.27 10.05
CA PHE A 402 -5.13 7.85 11.08
C PHE A 402 -4.23 6.75 10.52
N SER A 403 -3.12 7.18 9.92
CA SER A 403 -2.10 6.29 9.39
C SER A 403 -0.71 6.85 9.68
N TRP A 404 0.31 6.03 9.51
CA TRP A 404 1.71 6.47 9.61
C TRP A 404 2.06 7.64 8.68
N ASN A 405 1.29 7.87 7.61
CA ASN A 405 1.45 9.05 6.77
C ASN A 405 1.13 10.33 7.55
N LEU A 406 0.13 10.34 8.44
CA LEU A 406 -0.17 11.50 9.28
C LEU A 406 1.05 11.85 10.16
N PHE A 407 1.72 10.83 10.68
CA PHE A 407 2.95 10.98 11.47
C PHE A 407 4.05 11.63 10.62
N GLU A 408 4.30 11.11 9.42
CA GLU A 408 5.23 11.71 8.45
C GLU A 408 4.92 13.18 8.19
N ARG A 409 3.65 13.50 7.90
CA ARG A 409 3.19 14.87 7.61
C ARG A 409 3.40 15.80 8.79
N ALA A 410 3.09 15.35 10.01
CA ALA A 410 3.30 16.14 11.22
C ALA A 410 4.78 16.56 11.38
N PHE A 411 5.71 15.62 11.19
CA PHE A 411 7.14 15.91 11.31
C PHE A 411 7.69 16.73 10.14
N ILE A 412 7.17 16.53 8.92
CA ILE A 412 7.49 17.42 7.80
C ILE A 412 7.04 18.86 8.12
N ILE A 413 5.83 19.06 8.63
CA ILE A 413 5.34 20.40 9.03
C ILE A 413 6.26 21.02 10.09
N LEU A 414 6.65 20.25 11.11
CA LEU A 414 7.56 20.71 12.16
C LEU A 414 8.96 21.04 11.61
N TYR A 415 9.47 20.24 10.68
CA TYR A 415 10.72 20.53 9.98
C TYR A 415 10.63 21.82 9.15
N GLN A 416 9.54 22.00 8.39
CA GLN A 416 9.32 23.21 7.58
C GLN A 416 9.23 24.46 8.48
N ALA A 417 8.58 24.35 9.64
CA ALA A 417 8.57 25.40 10.67
C ALA A 417 9.98 25.74 11.17
N ALA A 418 10.74 24.73 11.58
CA ALA A 418 12.08 24.92 12.15
C ALA A 418 13.10 25.42 11.13
N SER A 419 13.10 24.88 9.91
CA SER A 419 13.94 25.33 8.80
C SER A 419 13.65 26.79 8.44
N GLY A 420 12.38 27.19 8.36
CA GLY A 420 11.99 28.58 8.17
C GLY A 420 12.52 29.49 9.30
N GLY A 421 12.39 29.06 10.56
CA GLY A 421 12.95 29.79 11.71
C GLY A 421 14.47 29.95 11.65
N LEU A 422 15.20 28.90 11.25
CA LEU A 422 16.65 28.92 11.06
C LEU A 422 17.08 29.85 9.93
N ILE A 423 16.35 29.87 8.82
CA ILE A 423 16.57 30.82 7.72
C ILE A 423 16.35 32.26 8.21
N GLY A 424 15.26 32.50 8.96
CA GLY A 424 15.00 33.80 9.58
C GLY A 424 16.13 34.25 10.53
N TYR A 425 16.66 33.33 11.33
CA TYR A 425 17.83 33.56 12.17
C TYR A 425 19.09 33.89 11.34
N ALA A 426 19.32 33.15 10.26
CA ALA A 426 20.50 33.32 9.41
C ALA A 426 20.50 34.68 8.69
N ILE A 427 19.33 35.17 8.26
CA ILE A 427 19.21 36.49 7.63
C ILE A 427 19.65 37.60 8.59
N ILE A 428 19.32 37.49 9.89
CA ILE A 428 19.70 38.48 10.91
C ILE A 428 21.20 38.38 11.22
N ASN A 429 21.67 37.19 11.58
CA ASN A 429 22.94 37.01 12.29
C ASN A 429 24.09 36.52 11.41
N LEU A 430 23.78 35.98 10.23
CA LEU A 430 24.71 35.28 9.36
C LEU A 430 24.52 35.66 7.89
N SER A 431 24.14 36.91 7.59
CA SER A 431 23.84 37.33 6.21
C SER A 431 24.97 37.01 5.21
N LYS A 432 26.24 37.20 5.60
CA LYS A 432 27.43 36.84 4.81
C LYS A 432 27.76 35.34 4.78
N ARG A 433 27.12 34.54 5.64
CA ARG A 433 27.39 33.10 5.85
C ARG A 433 26.10 32.26 5.82
N ILE A 434 25.09 32.72 5.08
CA ILE A 434 23.76 32.08 5.04
C ILE A 434 23.82 30.63 4.54
N PHE A 435 24.81 30.31 3.71
CA PHE A 435 25.09 28.97 3.21
C PHE A 435 25.38 27.94 4.32
N ILE A 436 25.90 28.36 5.48
CA ILE A 436 26.12 27.48 6.65
C ILE A 436 24.80 26.91 7.17
N VAL A 437 23.69 27.64 6.98
CA VAL A 437 22.35 27.18 7.35
C VAL A 437 21.64 26.54 6.17
N LEU A 438 21.71 27.14 4.98
CA LEU A 438 20.98 26.64 3.80
C LEU A 438 21.46 25.27 3.32
N ILE A 439 22.78 25.02 3.24
CA ILE A 439 23.30 23.74 2.71
C ILE A 439 22.83 22.55 3.56
N PRO A 440 22.96 22.56 4.91
CA PRO A 440 22.42 21.49 5.74
C PRO A 440 20.89 21.33 5.61
N LEU A 441 20.13 22.42 5.51
CA LEU A 441 18.68 22.33 5.31
C LEU A 441 18.33 21.67 3.98
N ILE A 442 19.00 22.07 2.88
CA ILE A 442 18.83 21.45 1.57
C ILE A 442 19.14 19.96 1.63
N ALA A 443 20.26 19.59 2.28
CA ALA A 443 20.65 18.18 2.42
C ALA A 443 19.62 17.37 3.23
N ILE A 444 19.12 17.91 4.35
CA ILE A 444 18.10 17.25 5.18
C ILE A 444 16.77 17.12 4.43
N ASN A 445 16.31 18.17 3.76
CA ASN A 445 15.06 18.12 3.00
C ASN A 445 15.17 17.11 1.85
N SER A 446 16.30 17.14 1.13
CA SER A 446 16.60 16.14 0.10
C SER A 446 16.60 14.72 0.70
N PHE A 447 17.26 14.51 1.83
CA PHE A 447 17.24 13.23 2.54
C PHE A 447 15.81 12.75 2.84
N PHE A 448 14.91 13.63 3.31
CA PHE A 448 13.51 13.27 3.54
C PHE A 448 12.77 12.87 2.27
N LYS A 449 13.05 13.50 1.13
CA LYS A 449 12.47 13.09 -0.17
C LYS A 449 13.10 11.81 -0.71
N TYR A 450 14.31 11.48 -0.26
CA TYR A 450 15.04 10.29 -0.66
C TYR A 450 14.61 9.05 0.14
N LEU A 451 14.24 9.21 1.41
CA LEU A 451 13.81 8.13 2.30
C LEU A 451 12.70 7.23 1.71
N PRO A 452 11.62 7.76 1.10
CA PRO A 452 10.62 6.93 0.45
C PRO A 452 11.19 5.98 -0.60
N LEU A 453 12.29 6.32 -1.28
CA LEU A 453 12.92 5.43 -2.26
C LEU A 453 13.48 4.17 -1.62
N PHE A 454 14.11 4.27 -0.45
CA PHE A 454 14.63 3.10 0.29
C PHE A 454 13.52 2.16 0.76
N VAL A 455 12.39 2.74 1.17
CA VAL A 455 11.18 1.97 1.51
C VAL A 455 10.60 1.31 0.27
N GLN A 456 10.47 2.04 -0.84
CA GLN A 456 9.95 1.51 -2.10
C GLN A 456 10.80 0.37 -2.69
N THR A 457 12.10 0.37 -2.40
CA THR A 457 13.08 -0.62 -2.88
C THR A 457 13.44 -1.69 -1.84
N GLN A 458 12.74 -1.74 -0.70
CA GLN A 458 12.94 -2.74 0.37
C GLN A 458 14.34 -2.76 0.99
N LYS A 459 15.04 -1.62 0.96
CA LYS A 459 16.33 -1.47 1.66
C LYS A 459 16.15 -0.94 3.09
N ALA A 460 14.98 -0.39 3.40
CA ALA A 460 14.60 0.06 4.73
C ALA A 460 13.12 -0.22 4.97
N ASP A 461 12.77 -0.54 6.21
CA ASP A 461 11.37 -0.65 6.65
C ASP A 461 10.75 0.74 6.82
N MET A 462 9.41 0.80 6.75
CA MET A 462 8.65 2.05 6.93
C MET A 462 8.90 2.64 8.33
N GLU A 463 8.99 1.79 9.34
CA GLU A 463 9.25 2.15 10.73
C GLU A 463 10.59 2.88 10.85
N LEU A 464 11.64 2.37 10.19
CA LEU A 464 12.95 3.00 10.17
C LEU A 464 12.90 4.38 9.51
N MET A 465 12.18 4.51 8.39
CA MET A 465 11.97 5.81 7.74
C MET A 465 11.31 6.81 8.69
N TYR A 466 10.25 6.42 9.40
CA TYR A 466 9.55 7.30 10.32
C TYR A 466 10.40 7.68 11.55
N ILE A 467 11.19 6.74 12.08
CA ILE A 467 12.14 7.01 13.17
C ILE A 467 13.20 8.02 12.70
N LEU A 468 13.78 7.83 11.52
CA LEU A 468 14.79 8.75 10.97
C LEU A 468 14.20 10.15 10.71
N LEU A 469 13.04 10.21 10.05
CA LEU A 469 12.38 11.47 9.72
C LEU A 469 11.97 12.25 10.98
N SER A 470 11.38 11.58 11.97
CA SER A 470 10.99 12.21 13.23
C SER A 470 12.21 12.66 14.05
N SER A 471 13.24 11.82 14.17
CA SER A 471 14.46 12.14 14.93
C SER A 471 15.19 13.35 14.34
N VAL A 472 15.41 13.36 13.02
CA VAL A 472 16.09 14.48 12.35
C VAL A 472 15.25 15.75 12.45
N SER A 473 13.93 15.66 12.25
CA SER A 473 13.03 16.82 12.39
C SER A 473 13.08 17.41 13.80
N LEU A 474 13.07 16.57 14.84
CA LEU A 474 13.17 17.00 16.24
C LEU A 474 14.52 17.66 16.55
N ILE A 475 15.63 17.14 16.00
CA ILE A 475 16.95 17.77 16.15
C ILE A 475 16.94 19.18 15.55
N VAL A 476 16.39 19.36 14.34
CA VAL A 476 16.29 20.66 13.69
C VAL A 476 15.40 21.62 14.49
N VAL A 477 14.25 21.15 14.99
CA VAL A 477 13.37 21.91 15.89
C VAL A 477 14.12 22.35 17.15
N PHE A 478 14.88 21.46 17.78
CA PHE A 478 15.64 21.76 19.00
C PHE A 478 16.72 22.81 18.76
N ILE A 479 17.49 22.70 17.66
CA ILE A 479 18.50 23.69 17.27
C ILE A 479 17.84 25.05 17.04
N ALA A 480 16.74 25.09 16.28
CA ALA A 480 16.00 26.31 16.02
C ALA A 480 15.48 26.96 17.32
N LEU A 481 15.00 26.16 18.28
CA LEU A 481 14.53 26.66 19.57
C LEU A 481 15.66 27.23 20.41
N ILE A 482 16.83 26.58 20.48
CA ILE A 482 18.00 27.11 21.20
C ILE A 482 18.41 28.47 20.64
N LEU A 483 18.51 28.57 19.32
CA LEU A 483 18.90 29.81 18.66
C LEU A 483 17.86 30.92 18.81
N SER A 484 16.58 30.56 18.88
CA SER A 484 15.50 31.53 19.14
C SER A 484 15.52 32.16 20.54
N LYS A 485 16.10 31.45 21.53
CA LYS A 485 16.15 31.87 22.94
C LYS A 485 17.39 32.67 23.31
N LYS A 486 18.47 32.65 22.52
CA LYS A 486 19.70 33.43 22.75
C LYS A 486 19.54 34.94 22.46
N LYS A 487 18.36 35.50 22.75
CA LYS A 487 18.08 36.94 22.61
C LYS A 487 18.59 37.72 23.81
#